data_AF-A0A6N7STG5-F1
#
_entry.id   AF-A0A6N7STG5-F1
#
_cell.length_a   1.000
_cell.length_b   1.000
_cell.length_c   1.000
_cell.angle_alpha   90.00
_cell.angle_beta   90.00
_cell.angle_gamma   90.00
#
_symmetry.space_group_name_H-M   'P 1'
#
loop_
_entity.id
_entity.type
_entity.pdbx_description
1 polymer ?
#
loop_
_entity_poly.entity_id
_entity_poly.type
_entity_poly.pdbx_seq_one_letter_code
_entity_poly.pdbx_strand_id
1 'polypeptide(L)'
;MNRKTSGRLLLRLAAKEFQADCPDYEKAFAFNQAAAKLGEPCARYNMGYLYENGLGIEKDLKKAMYWYEMAGLDGMKGAELKLEELKSRMEGERTE
;
A
#
# COMPACT_ATOMS: atom_id res chain seq x y z
N MET A 1 -0.84 14.03 28.50
CA MET A 1 -1.91 13.01 28.51
C MET A 1 -2.41 12.77 27.09
N ASN A 2 -2.13 11.57 26.59
CA ASN A 2 -2.66 10.86 25.42
C ASN A 2 -3.53 11.63 24.42
N ARG A 3 -2.90 12.08 23.34
CA ARG A 3 -3.56 12.01 22.03
C ARG A 3 -2.70 11.13 21.15
N LYS A 4 -3.06 9.84 21.08
CA LYS A 4 -2.73 8.98 19.95
C LYS A 4 -3.43 9.58 18.72
N THR A 5 -2.93 10.70 18.23
CA THR A 5 -3.22 11.17 16.87
C THR A 5 -2.44 10.27 15.94
N SER A 6 -2.94 9.02 15.83
CA SER A 6 -2.50 8.01 14.87
C SER A 6 -2.35 8.68 13.50
N GLY A 7 -1.27 8.34 12.79
CA GLY A 7 -0.73 9.02 11.60
C GLY A 7 -1.71 9.45 10.50
N ARG A 8 -2.97 9.04 10.56
CA ARG A 8 -4.10 9.54 9.78
C ARG A 8 -4.33 11.06 9.90
N LEU A 9 -4.12 11.66 11.07
CA LEU A 9 -4.28 13.11 11.25
C LEU A 9 -3.08 13.91 10.73
N LEU A 10 -1.87 13.36 10.84
CA LEU A 10 -0.66 13.95 10.25
C LEU A 10 -0.74 13.96 8.72
N LEU A 11 -1.23 12.86 8.12
CA LEU A 11 -1.41 12.75 6.67
C LEU A 11 -2.43 13.78 6.13
N ARG A 12 -3.50 14.03 6.89
CA ARG A 12 -4.58 14.95 6.48
C ARG A 12 -4.22 16.42 6.66
N LEU A 13 -3.37 16.74 7.64
CA LEU A 13 -2.90 18.11 7.89
C LEU A 13 -1.79 18.49 6.88
N ALA A 14 -0.90 17.56 6.55
CA ALA A 14 0.14 17.77 5.53
C ALA A 14 -0.44 17.93 4.12
N ALA A 15 -1.54 17.24 3.80
CA ALA A 15 -2.19 17.32 2.49
C ALA A 15 -2.92 18.66 2.21
N LYS A 16 -3.11 19.52 3.21
CA LYS A 16 -3.91 20.75 3.07
C LYS A 16 -3.07 22.03 2.87
N GLU A 17 -1.78 22.00 3.23
CA GLU A 17 -0.89 23.18 3.19
C GLU A 17 -0.02 23.26 1.92
N PHE A 18 0.00 22.22 1.08
CA PHE A 18 0.97 22.12 -0.02
C PHE A 18 0.28 21.68 -1.32
N GLN A 19 -0.36 22.63 -2.01
CA GLN A 19 -0.73 22.38 -3.39
C GLN A 19 0.47 22.68 -4.31
N ALA A 20 0.82 21.66 -5.08
CA ALA A 20 1.74 21.60 -6.22
C ALA A 20 3.26 21.59 -5.92
N ASP A 21 3.82 20.38 -5.77
CA ASP A 21 4.83 19.82 -6.69
C ASP A 21 5.08 18.35 -6.28
N CYS A 22 4.85 17.41 -7.21
CA CYS A 22 5.03 15.94 -7.12
C CYS A 22 4.87 15.29 -5.72
N PRO A 23 3.76 14.57 -5.43
CA PRO A 23 3.84 13.56 -4.38
C PRO A 23 4.91 12.56 -4.83
N ASP A 24 6.13 12.65 -4.30
CA ASP A 24 7.24 11.75 -4.58
C ASP A 24 6.87 10.34 -4.13
N TYR A 25 5.99 9.69 -4.89
CA TYR A 25 5.64 8.31 -4.71
C TYR A 25 6.88 7.42 -4.83
N GLU A 26 7.92 7.88 -5.52
CA GLU A 26 9.26 7.29 -5.51
C GLU A 26 9.92 7.31 -4.12
N LYS A 27 9.85 8.44 -3.38
CA LYS A 27 10.33 8.50 -1.99
C LYS A 27 9.46 7.66 -1.06
N ALA A 28 8.14 7.68 -1.25
CA ALA A 28 7.21 6.83 -0.50
C ALA A 28 7.51 5.34 -0.73
N PHE A 29 7.85 4.96 -1.97
CA PHE A 29 8.25 3.61 -2.33
C PHE A 29 9.57 3.22 -1.65
N ALA A 30 10.59 4.07 -1.72
CA ALA A 30 11.87 3.82 -1.06
C ALA A 30 11.72 3.66 0.46
N PHE A 31 10.89 4.49 1.09
CA PHE A 31 10.61 4.41 2.52
C PHE A 31 9.87 3.12 2.89
N ASN A 32 8.81 2.76 2.15
CA ASN A 32 8.09 1.51 2.38
C ASN A 32 8.97 0.28 2.11
N GLN A 33 9.88 0.34 1.12
CA GLN A 33 10.83 -0.73 0.85
C GLN A 33 11.81 -0.94 2.02
N ALA A 34 12.32 0.14 2.60
CA ALA A 34 13.17 0.07 3.79
C ALA A 34 12.41 -0.51 4.99
N ALA A 35 11.18 -0.06 5.24
CA ALA A 35 10.34 -0.58 6.33
C ALA A 35 9.92 -2.05 6.10
N ALA A 36 9.65 -2.45 4.85
CA ALA A 36 9.33 -3.84 4.51
C ALA A 36 10.53 -4.78 4.78
N LYS A 37 11.76 -4.31 4.57
CA LYS A 37 13.00 -5.03 4.95
C LYS A 37 13.16 -5.17 6.46
N LEU A 38 12.65 -4.21 7.23
CA LEU A 38 12.59 -4.28 8.69
C LEU A 38 11.49 -5.23 9.20
N GLY A 39 10.68 -5.80 8.29
CA GLY A 39 9.60 -6.71 8.66
C GLY A 39 8.30 -6.00 9.05
N GLU A 40 8.15 -4.70 8.76
CA GLU A 40 6.91 -3.98 9.05
C GLU A 40 5.79 -4.43 8.08
N PRO A 41 4.73 -5.08 8.58
CA PRO A 41 3.68 -5.60 7.71
C PRO A 41 2.88 -4.46 7.06
N CYS A 42 2.69 -3.35 7.77
CA CYS A 42 2.07 -2.12 7.24
C CYS A 42 2.79 -1.60 5.99
N ALA A 43 4.12 -1.69 5.96
CA ALA A 43 4.91 -1.24 4.81
C ALA A 43 4.75 -2.18 3.62
N ARG A 44 4.72 -3.50 3.85
CA ARG A 44 4.42 -4.50 2.82
C ARG A 44 3.02 -4.29 2.21
N TYR A 45 2.02 -3.97 3.03
CA TYR A 45 0.68 -3.62 2.54
C TYR A 45 0.68 -2.35 1.70
N ASN A 46 1.38 -1.29 2.15
CA ASN A 46 1.50 -0.06 1.36
C ASN A 46 2.21 -0.32 0.02
N MET A 47 3.20 -1.20 -0.03
CA MET A 47 3.83 -1.62 -1.29
C MET A 47 2.81 -2.27 -2.23
N GLY A 48 1.99 -3.19 -1.72
CA GLY A 48 0.89 -3.78 -2.47
C GLY A 48 -0.05 -2.72 -3.05
N TYR A 49 -0.41 -1.72 -2.24
CA TYR A 49 -1.28 -0.63 -2.63
C TYR A 49 -0.68 0.29 -3.70
N LEU A 50 0.63 0.58 -3.63
CA LEU A 50 1.33 1.38 -4.64
C LEU A 50 1.33 0.66 -6.00
N TYR A 51 1.61 -0.64 -6.03
CA TYR A 51 1.57 -1.45 -7.25
C TYR A 51 0.15 -1.63 -7.80
N GLU A 52 -0.86 -1.75 -6.94
CA GLU A 52 -2.28 -1.85 -7.33
C GLU A 52 -2.77 -0.60 -8.06
N ASN A 53 -2.38 0.57 -7.56
CA ASN A 53 -2.84 1.87 -8.07
C ASN A 53 -1.87 2.50 -9.09
N GLY A 54 -0.65 1.98 -9.23
CA GLY A 54 0.37 2.56 -10.11
C GLY A 54 0.85 3.93 -9.63
N LEU A 55 0.97 4.13 -8.32
CA LEU A 55 1.34 5.41 -7.74
C LEU A 55 2.86 5.55 -7.73
N GLY A 56 3.40 6.35 -8.66
CA GLY A 56 4.85 6.57 -8.83
C GLY A 56 5.64 5.42 -9.43
N ILE A 57 4.96 4.33 -9.78
CA ILE A 57 5.53 3.13 -10.39
C ILE A 57 4.51 2.56 -11.37
N GLU A 58 4.96 1.71 -12.30
CA GLU A 58 4.05 1.00 -13.18
C GLU A 58 3.10 0.09 -12.39
N LYS A 59 1.81 0.16 -12.75
CA LYS A 59 0.78 -0.67 -12.13
C LYS A 59 1.04 -2.14 -12.44
N ASP A 60 1.21 -2.94 -11.39
CA ASP A 60 1.48 -4.37 -11.50
C ASP A 60 0.68 -5.14 -10.44
N LEU A 61 -0.47 -5.68 -10.84
CA LEU A 61 -1.35 -6.43 -9.95
C LEU A 61 -0.68 -7.71 -9.42
N LYS A 62 0.22 -8.34 -10.19
CA LYS A 62 0.91 -9.56 -9.75
C LYS A 62 1.88 -9.24 -8.61
N LYS A 63 2.64 -8.16 -8.75
CA LYS A 63 3.50 -7.67 -7.65
C LYS A 63 2.68 -7.19 -6.47
N ALA A 64 1.55 -6.52 -6.70
CA ALA A 64 0.66 -6.09 -5.62
C ALA A 64 0.22 -7.28 -4.76
N MET A 65 -0.25 -8.36 -5.40
CA MET A 65 -0.65 -9.59 -4.73
C MET A 65 0.49 -10.25 -3.95
N TYR A 66 1.70 -10.30 -4.51
CA TYR A 66 2.87 -10.84 -3.81
C TYR A 66 3.15 -10.10 -2.49
N TRP A 67 3.07 -8.76 -2.49
CA TRP A 67 3.26 -7.96 -1.28
C TRP A 67 2.12 -8.12 -0.28
N TYR A 68 0.88 -8.25 -0.75
CA TYR A 68 -0.27 -8.51 0.11
C TYR A 68 -0.23 -9.91 0.73
N GLU A 69 0.24 -10.92 -0.01
CA GLU A 69 0.43 -12.28 0.51
C GLU A 69 1.45 -12.29 1.66
N MET A 70 2.60 -11.62 1.46
CA MET A 70 3.62 -11.45 2.50
C MET A 70 3.07 -10.73 3.74
N ALA A 71 2.26 -9.69 3.56
CA ALA A 71 1.61 -8.99 4.68
C ALA A 71 0.54 -9.86 5.37
N GLY A 72 -0.17 -10.71 4.61
CA GLY A 72 -1.13 -11.67 5.14
C GLY A 72 -0.46 -12.76 5.99
N LEU A 73 0.73 -13.22 5.59
CA LEU A 73 1.55 -14.17 6.38
C LEU A 73 1.94 -13.61 7.75
N ASP A 74 2.15 -12.29 7.87
CA ASP A 74 2.39 -11.61 9.15
C ASP A 74 1.09 -11.42 9.98
N GLY A 75 -0.06 -11.93 9.50
CA GLY A 75 -1.35 -11.86 10.18
C GLY A 75 -2.15 -10.58 9.89
N MET A 76 -1.80 -9.79 8.88
CA MET A 76 -2.62 -8.64 8.49
C MET A 76 -3.84 -9.05 7.67
N LYS A 77 -4.97 -9.13 8.36
CA LYS A 77 -6.31 -9.32 7.77
C LYS A 77 -6.63 -8.32 6.64
N GLY A 78 -6.13 -7.09 6.75
CA GLY A 78 -6.32 -6.07 5.71
C GLY A 78 -5.70 -6.46 4.37
N ALA A 79 -4.53 -7.12 4.40
CA ALA A 79 -3.85 -7.58 3.20
C ALA A 79 -4.56 -8.78 2.57
N GLU A 80 -5.03 -9.72 3.39
CA GLU A 80 -5.80 -10.89 2.95
C GLU A 80 -7.09 -10.49 2.24
N LEU A 81 -7.86 -9.55 2.80
CA LEU A 81 -9.06 -9.01 2.15
C LEU A 81 -8.74 -8.38 0.79
N LYS A 82 -7.63 -7.65 0.70
CA LYS A 82 -7.23 -6.98 -0.53
C LYS A 82 -6.73 -7.96 -1.59
N LEU A 83 -6.05 -9.01 -1.16
CA LEU A 83 -5.63 -10.12 -2.00
C LEU A 83 -6.84 -10.86 -2.59
N GLU A 84 -7.87 -11.11 -1.78
CA GLU A 84 -9.10 -11.76 -2.22
C GLU A 84 -9.86 -10.91 -3.25
N GLU A 85 -10.00 -9.61 -3.00
CA GLU A 85 -10.61 -8.65 -3.93
C GLU A 85 -9.89 -8.65 -5.29
N LEU A 86 -8.55 -8.66 -5.28
CA LEU A 86 -7.75 -8.72 -6.50
C LEU A 86 -7.89 -10.04 -7.26
N LYS A 87 -7.98 -11.18 -6.56
CA LYS A 87 -8.23 -12.49 -7.17
C LYS A 87 -9.57 -12.51 -7.88
N SER A 88 -10.64 -12.09 -7.20
CA SER A 88 -11.98 -12.05 -7.81
C SER A 88 -12.04 -11.14 -9.04
N ARG A 89 -11.32 -10.00 -9.00
CA ARG A 89 -11.22 -9.09 -10.14
C ARG A 89 -10.53 -9.72 -11.35
N MET A 90 -9.42 -10.44 -11.14
CA MET A 90 -8.70 -11.09 -12.23
C MET A 90 -9.44 -12.32 -12.78
N GLU A 91 -10.22 -13.01 -11.97
CA GLU A 91 -11.05 -14.15 -12.41
C GLU A 91 -12.17 -13.71 -13.35
N GLY A 92 -12.77 -12.53 -13.12
CA GLY A 92 -13.80 -11.97 -13.99
C GLY A 92 -13.30 -11.55 -15.38
N GLU A 93 -12.04 -11.15 -15.50
CA GLU A 93 -11.42 -10.77 -16.80
C GLU A 93 -11.04 -11.99 -17.66
N ARG A 94 -11.08 -13.21 -17.12
CA ARG A 94 -10.73 -14.46 -17.82
C ARG A 94 -11.92 -15.15 -18.48
N THR A 95 -13.13 -14.66 -18.24
CA THR A 95 -14.40 -15.31 -18.61
C THR A 95 -15.11 -14.71 -19.82
N GLU A 96 -14.44 -13.92 -20.66
CA GLU A 96 -14.98 -13.44 -21.95
C GLU A 96 -14.18 -13.93 -23.16
#